data_AF-A0A7S2HR31-F1
#
_entry.id   AF-A0A7S2HR31-F1
#
_cell.length_a   1.000
_cell.length_b   1.000
_cell.length_c   1.000
_cell.angle_alpha   90.00
_cell.angle_beta   90.00
_cell.angle_gamma   90.00
#
_symmetry.space_group_name_H-M   'P 1'
#
loop_
_entity.id
_entity.type
_entity.pdbx_description
1 polymer ?
#
loop_
_entity_poly.entity_id
_entity_poly.type
_entity_poly.pdbx_seq_one_letter_code
_entity_poly.pdbx_strand_id
1 'polypeptide(L)'
;QNSKSAALPIVMDDLIERNFGIMTGKPTKSIPDTCKPNILQSDTICYFLCPDGAETFPQLMERGKRIIQQIQFLHQDDDDEVEEEKKDCNVLLVAHGDIGKMI
;
A
#
# COMPACT_ATOMS: atom_id res chain seq x y z
N GLN A 1 -5.70 19.22 31.88
CA GLN A 1 -5.71 18.79 30.46
C GLN A 1 -5.44 17.30 30.46
N ASN A 2 -6.47 16.48 30.20
CA ASN A 2 -6.31 15.02 30.15
C ASN A 2 -5.63 14.66 28.83
N SER A 3 -4.33 14.35 28.89
CA SER A 3 -3.62 13.70 27.80
C SER A 3 -4.18 12.29 27.65
N LYS A 4 -5.12 12.08 26.72
CA LYS A 4 -5.44 10.73 26.24
C LYS A 4 -4.15 10.15 25.68
N SER A 5 -3.60 9.11 26.33
CA SER A 5 -2.55 8.31 25.73
C SER A 5 -3.12 7.74 24.43
N ALA A 6 -2.63 8.20 23.29
CA ALA A 6 -2.98 7.59 22.01
C ALA A 6 -2.51 6.14 22.05
N ALA A 7 -3.32 5.21 21.53
CA ALA A 7 -2.85 3.86 21.26
C ALA A 7 -1.59 3.95 20.38
N LEU A 8 -0.61 3.10 20.65
CA LEU A 8 0.60 3.07 19.85
C LEU A 8 0.24 2.69 18.39
N PRO A 9 0.86 3.32 17.38
CA PRO A 9 0.63 2.95 16.00
C PRO A 9 1.04 1.49 15.77
N ILE A 10 0.24 0.77 15.00
CA ILE A 10 0.54 -0.60 14.58
C ILE A 10 1.43 -0.53 13.33
N VAL A 11 2.56 -1.22 13.36
CA VAL A 11 3.44 -1.35 12.19
C VAL A 11 2.98 -2.55 11.37
N MET A 12 2.70 -2.31 10.09
CA MET A 12 2.33 -3.36 9.13
C MET A 12 3.39 -3.42 8.03
N ASP A 13 4.10 -4.53 7.93
CA ASP A 13 5.17 -4.72 6.94
C ASP A 13 4.66 -4.62 5.49
N ASP A 14 3.37 -4.95 5.27
CA ASP A 14 2.73 -4.84 3.96
C ASP A 14 2.48 -3.38 3.52
N LEU A 15 2.65 -2.34 4.37
CA LEU A 15 2.48 -0.92 4.00
C LEU A 15 3.71 -0.28 3.32
N ILE A 16 4.78 -1.04 3.10
CA ILE A 16 5.95 -0.56 2.37
C ILE A 16 5.60 -0.18 0.92
N GLU A 17 6.41 0.71 0.34
CA GLU A 17 6.29 1.05 -1.08
C GLU A 17 6.39 -0.20 -1.98
N ARG A 18 5.84 -0.10 -3.19
CA ARG A 18 6.05 -1.09 -4.25
C ARG A 18 7.54 -1.42 -4.39
N ASN A 19 7.86 -2.71 -4.42
CA ASN A 19 9.22 -3.13 -4.73
C ASN A 19 9.57 -2.82 -6.19
N PHE A 20 10.54 -1.94 -6.41
CA PHE A 20 11.00 -1.52 -7.73
C PHE A 20 12.10 -2.42 -8.33
N GLY A 21 12.54 -3.46 -7.62
CA GLY A 21 13.49 -4.46 -8.11
C GLY A 21 14.78 -3.83 -8.65
N ILE A 22 15.15 -4.19 -9.88
CA ILE A 22 16.35 -3.71 -10.58
C ILE A 22 16.41 -2.17 -10.76
N MET A 23 15.31 -1.45 -10.57
CA MET A 23 15.28 0.01 -10.66
C MET A 23 15.62 0.71 -9.34
N THR A 24 15.66 -0.02 -8.22
CA THR A 24 15.89 0.56 -6.89
C THR A 24 17.22 1.33 -6.86
N GLY A 25 17.18 2.59 -6.41
CA GLY A 25 18.34 3.48 -6.34
C GLY A 25 18.81 4.04 -7.68
N LYS A 26 18.14 3.74 -8.80
CA LYS A 26 18.49 4.26 -10.12
C LYS A 26 17.77 5.57 -10.44
N PRO A 27 18.36 6.45 -11.27
CA PRO A 27 17.68 7.65 -11.75
C PRO A 27 16.41 7.32 -12.54
N THR A 28 15.32 8.06 -12.33
CA THR A 28 14.05 7.89 -13.08
C THR A 28 14.25 7.91 -14.60
N LYS A 29 15.20 8.73 -15.09
CA LYS A 29 15.53 8.82 -16.53
C LYS A 29 16.04 7.51 -17.15
N SER A 30 16.51 6.54 -16.36
CA SER A 30 16.96 5.24 -16.87
C SER A 30 15.85 4.19 -16.93
N ILE A 31 14.65 4.47 -16.40
CA ILE A 31 13.51 3.54 -16.39
C ILE A 31 13.12 3.11 -17.81
N PRO A 32 12.99 4.02 -18.81
CA PRO A 32 12.63 3.59 -20.17
C PRO A 32 13.61 2.57 -20.74
N ASP A 33 14.91 2.76 -20.53
CA ASP A 33 15.92 1.85 -21.07
C ASP A 33 16.00 0.53 -20.29
N THR A 34 15.70 0.57 -18.99
CA THR A 34 15.71 -0.62 -18.12
C THR A 34 14.48 -1.51 -18.35
N CYS A 35 13.33 -0.93 -18.66
CA CYS A 35 12.05 -1.65 -18.66
C CYS A 35 11.49 -1.94 -20.04
N LYS A 36 12.09 -1.41 -21.12
CA LYS A 36 11.69 -1.76 -22.49
C LYS A 36 11.85 -3.27 -22.74
N PRO A 37 10.95 -3.89 -23.52
CA PRO A 37 9.77 -3.30 -24.14
C PRO A 37 8.54 -3.21 -23.21
N ASN A 38 8.63 -3.73 -21.97
CA ASN A 38 7.51 -3.90 -21.04
C ASN A 38 7.20 -2.62 -20.24
N ILE A 39 6.94 -1.54 -20.97
CA ILE A 39 6.66 -0.21 -20.44
C ILE A 39 5.53 0.46 -21.23
N LEU A 40 4.63 1.14 -20.54
CA LEU A 40 3.62 2.02 -21.11
C LEU A 40 3.98 3.46 -20.73
N GLN A 41 4.34 4.26 -21.73
CA GLN A 41 4.77 5.63 -21.51
C GLN A 41 3.84 6.59 -22.25
N SER A 42 3.29 7.55 -21.52
CA SER A 42 2.62 8.74 -22.03
C SER A 42 3.46 9.99 -21.71
N ASP A 43 2.95 11.16 -22.08
CA ASP A 43 3.60 12.44 -21.79
C ASP A 43 3.73 12.72 -20.28
N THR A 44 2.84 12.15 -19.47
CA THR A 44 2.73 12.44 -18.04
C THR A 44 3.01 11.24 -17.15
N ILE A 45 2.85 10.00 -17.64
CA ILE A 45 2.93 8.80 -16.81
C ILE A 45 3.76 7.73 -17.52
N CYS A 46 4.61 7.07 -16.74
CA CYS A 46 5.48 5.99 -17.19
C CYS A 46 5.22 4.75 -16.33
N TYR A 47 4.43 3.81 -16.84
CA TYR A 47 4.11 2.55 -16.19
C TYR A 47 5.07 1.45 -16.64
N PHE A 48 5.89 0.96 -15.72
CA PHE A 48 6.72 -0.23 -15.91
C PHE A 48 5.98 -1.47 -15.39
N LEU A 49 5.78 -2.45 -16.26
CA LEU A 49 4.81 -3.52 -16.01
C LEU A 49 5.41 -4.66 -15.18
N CYS A 50 6.57 -5.17 -15.60
CA CYS A 50 7.25 -6.30 -14.97
C CYS A 50 8.80 -6.19 -15.03
N PRO A 51 9.42 -5.17 -14.42
CA PRO A 51 10.88 -5.13 -14.30
C PRO A 51 11.41 -6.30 -13.45
N ASP A 52 12.64 -6.73 -13.74
CA ASP A 52 13.26 -7.84 -13.01
C ASP A 52 13.34 -7.56 -11.51
N GLY A 53 12.85 -8.52 -10.72
CA GLY A 53 12.82 -8.46 -9.26
C GLY A 53 11.84 -7.43 -8.68
N ALA A 54 11.07 -6.73 -9.52
CA ALA A 54 10.04 -5.79 -9.08
C ALA A 54 8.71 -6.50 -8.83
N GLU A 55 7.92 -5.95 -7.93
CA GLU A 55 6.54 -6.35 -7.74
C GLU A 55 5.70 -5.86 -8.93
N THR A 56 4.84 -6.71 -9.47
CA THR A 56 3.90 -6.36 -10.53
C THR A 56 2.67 -5.64 -9.96
N PHE A 57 1.94 -4.89 -10.79
CA PHE A 57 0.69 -4.23 -10.34
C PHE A 57 -0.35 -5.23 -9.78
N PRO A 58 -0.60 -6.41 -10.40
CA PRO A 58 -1.49 -7.39 -9.79
C PRO A 58 -1.04 -7.87 -8.41
N GLN A 59 0.26 -8.11 -8.20
CA GLN A 59 0.79 -8.50 -6.89
C GLN A 59 0.60 -7.39 -5.85
N LEU A 60 0.86 -6.14 -6.23
CA LEU A 60 0.66 -4.97 -5.37
C LEU A 60 -0.83 -4.77 -5.02
N MET A 61 -1.74 -4.98 -5.97
CA MET A 61 -3.19 -4.97 -5.72
C MET A 61 -3.62 -6.05 -4.72
N GLU A 62 -3.12 -7.28 -4.87
CA GLU A 62 -3.41 -8.34 -3.90
C GLU A 62 -2.84 -8.01 -2.51
N ARG A 63 -1.70 -7.32 -2.43
CA ARG A 63 -1.16 -6.81 -1.17
C ARG A 63 -2.05 -5.73 -0.56
N GLY A 64 -2.56 -4.78 -1.35
CA GLY A 64 -3.55 -3.79 -0.90
C GLY A 64 -4.80 -4.44 -0.30
N LYS A 65 -5.35 -5.47 -0.94
CA LYS A 65 -6.49 -6.23 -0.40
C LYS A 65 -6.20 -6.88 0.95
N ARG A 66 -5.02 -7.49 1.12
CA ARG A 66 -4.62 -8.10 2.40
C ARG A 66 -4.53 -7.07 3.52
N ILE A 67 -4.02 -5.87 3.23
CA ILE A 67 -3.94 -4.77 4.21
C ILE A 67 -5.35 -4.37 4.66
N ILE A 68 -6.29 -4.17 3.74
CA ILE A 68 -7.68 -3.86 4.08
C ILE A 68 -8.31 -4.97 4.92
N GLN A 69 -8.09 -6.23 4.58
CA GLN A 69 -8.59 -7.37 5.35
C GLN A 69 -8.01 -7.40 6.77
N GLN A 70 -6.71 -7.13 6.93
CA GLN A 70 -6.07 -7.04 8.24
C GLN A 70 -6.65 -5.89 9.08
N ILE A 71 -6.83 -4.70 8.49
CA ILE A 71 -7.46 -3.56 9.17
C ILE A 71 -8.88 -3.93 9.61
N GLN A 72 -9.66 -4.53 8.73
CA GLN A 72 -11.02 -4.97 9.06
C GLN A 72 -11.01 -5.98 10.22
N PHE A 73 -10.11 -6.95 10.21
CA PHE A 73 -9.96 -7.94 11.28
C PHE A 73 -9.59 -7.29 12.62
N LEU A 74 -8.67 -6.32 12.62
CA LEU A 74 -8.26 -5.59 13.84
C LEU A 74 -9.38 -4.76 14.47
N HIS A 75 -10.45 -4.49 13.72
CA HIS A 75 -11.60 -3.71 14.16
C HIS A 75 -12.89 -4.55 14.23
N GLN A 76 -12.79 -5.89 14.22
CA GLN A 76 -13.93 -6.81 14.39
C GLN A 76 -14.25 -7.08 15.87
N ASP A 77 -13.26 -7.04 16.77
CA ASP A 77 -13.42 -7.43 18.19
C ASP A 77 -14.05 -6.34 19.08
N ASP A 78 -14.42 -5.18 18.51
CA ASP A 78 -15.20 -4.16 19.25
C ASP A 78 -16.73 -4.50 19.29
N ASP A 79 -17.17 -5.58 18.62
CA ASP A 79 -18.58 -5.93 18.36
C ASP A 79 -19.06 -7.22 19.10
N ASP A 80 -18.43 -7.64 20.21
CA ASP A 80 -18.80 -8.88 20.91
C ASP A 80 -20.10 -8.80 21.76
N GLU A 81 -20.75 -7.63 21.88
CA GLU A 81 -22.08 -7.54 22.48
C GLU A 81 -22.98 -6.56 21.73
N VAL A 82 -23.97 -7.13 21.03
CA VAL A 82 -25.19 -6.52 20.44
C VAL A 82 -25.02 -5.97 19.01
N GLU A 83 -25.87 -6.46 18.10
CA GLU A 83 -26.00 -6.07 16.67
C GLU A 83 -26.36 -4.59 16.40
N GLU A 84 -26.21 -3.70 17.38
CA GLU A 84 -26.60 -2.29 17.25
C GLU A 84 -25.35 -1.38 17.16
N GLU A 85 -25.14 -0.88 15.94
CA GLU A 85 -24.18 0.17 15.57
C GLU A 85 -22.71 -0.25 15.50
N LYS A 86 -22.31 -0.76 14.32
CA LYS A 86 -20.91 -0.78 13.88
C LYS A 86 -20.30 0.59 14.14
N LYS A 87 -19.40 0.68 15.11
CA LYS A 87 -18.87 1.97 15.54
C LYS A 87 -18.02 2.57 14.43
N ASP A 88 -18.45 3.72 13.91
CA ASP A 88 -17.66 4.48 12.94
C ASP A 88 -16.29 4.78 13.54
N CYS A 89 -15.24 4.25 12.91
CA CYS A 89 -13.86 4.49 13.30
C CYS A 89 -13.08 5.09 12.13
N ASN A 90 -12.24 6.07 12.45
CA ASN A 90 -11.31 6.66 11.49
C ASN A 90 -9.96 5.96 11.63
N VAL A 91 -9.50 5.33 10.56
CA VAL A 91 -8.18 4.71 10.47
C VAL A 91 -7.23 5.65 9.72
N LEU A 92 -6.10 6.01 10.34
CA LEU A 92 -5.04 6.74 9.68
C LEU A 92 -3.96 5.76 9.19
N LEU A 93 -3.78 5.69 7.87
CA LEU A 93 -2.71 4.90 7.26
C LEU A 93 -1.55 5.82 6.85
N VAL A 94 -0.34 5.47 7.28
CA VAL A 94 0.90 6.14 6.87
C VAL A 94 1.67 5.18 5.97
N ALA A 95 1.75 5.52 4.67
CA ALA A 95 2.27 4.63 3.63
C ALA A 95 3.02 5.42 2.54
N HIS A 96 3.11 4.83 1.35
CA HIS A 96 3.82 5.39 0.20
C HIS A 96 2.89 5.49 -1.02
N GLY A 97 3.42 6.03 -2.11
CA GLY A 97 2.64 6.47 -3.26
C GLY A 97 1.99 5.31 -4.03
N ASP A 98 2.73 4.28 -4.41
CA ASP A 98 2.15 3.21 -5.23
C ASP A 98 1.28 2.27 -4.41
N ILE A 99 1.69 1.86 -3.21
CA ILE A 99 0.80 1.05 -2.33
C ILE A 99 -0.46 1.81 -1.93
N GLY A 100 -0.36 3.12 -1.64
CA GLY A 100 -1.50 3.94 -1.24
C GLY A 100 -2.53 4.16 -2.36
N LYS A 101 -2.16 3.96 -3.62
CA LYS A 101 -3.11 3.95 -4.74
C LYS A 101 -3.89 2.63 -4.85
N MET A 102 -3.40 1.55 -4.24
CA MET A 102 -4.00 0.21 -4.34
C MET A 102 -4.92 -0.14 -3.17
N ILE A 103 -4.80 0.61 -2.07
CA ILE A 103 -5.66 0.55 -0.87
C ILE A 103 -6.85 1.47 -1.10
#